data_AF-A0A1X7VIK3-F1
#
_entry.id   AF-A0A1X7VIK3-F1
#
_cell.length_a   1.000
_cell.length_b   1.000
_cell.length_c   1.000
_cell.angle_alpha   90.00
_cell.angle_beta   90.00
_cell.angle_gamma   90.00
#
_symmetry.space_group_name_H-M   'P 1'
#
loop_
_entity.id
_entity.type
_entity.pdbx_description
1 polymer ?
#
loop_
_entity_poly.entity_id
_entity_poly.type
_entity_poly.pdbx_seq_one_letter_code
_entity_poly.pdbx_strand_id
1 'polypeptide(L)'
;MDLEVQDFIWAQRNIGAVVTKSTLIAIGKDVVMRHNFCLKEFGGPLDVTKHWAELILYRMKFVKRRGSMKIHVLADAFECIKQNFLSDLKEGIGNGGYT
;
A
#
# COMPACT_ATOMS: atom_id res chain seq x y z
N MET A 1 -16.71 -5.31 -5.58
CA MET A 1 -16.09 -4.09 -5.00
C MET A 1 -15.85 -4.23 -3.50
N ASP A 2 -16.87 -4.18 -2.63
CA ASP A 2 -16.67 -4.24 -1.17
C ASP A 2 -15.90 -5.50 -0.73
N LEU A 3 -16.28 -6.70 -1.21
CA LEU A 3 -15.62 -7.96 -0.86
C LEU A 3 -14.14 -7.98 -1.27
N GLU A 4 -13.81 -7.60 -2.50
CA GLU A 4 -12.42 -7.53 -2.97
C GLU A 4 -11.55 -6.58 -2.14
N VAL A 5 -12.11 -5.43 -1.76
CA VAL A 5 -11.42 -4.48 -0.89
C VAL A 5 -11.22 -5.09 0.50
N GLN A 6 -12.22 -5.80 1.03
CA GLN A 6 -12.13 -6.49 2.32
C GLN A 6 -11.09 -7.62 2.30
N ASP A 7 -11.05 -8.43 1.25
CA ASP A 7 -10.09 -9.52 1.08
C ASP A 7 -8.66 -8.98 1.01
N PHE A 8 -8.44 -7.87 0.30
CA PHE A 8 -7.15 -7.20 0.29
C PHE A 8 -6.74 -6.73 1.69
N ILE A 9 -7.66 -6.09 2.43
CA ILE A 9 -7.39 -5.62 3.80
C ILE A 9 -7.03 -6.79 4.71
N TRP A 10 -7.72 -7.93 4.60
CA TRP A 10 -7.39 -9.14 5.34
C TRP A 10 -6.01 -9.68 4.98
N ALA A 11 -5.66 -9.76 3.70
CA ALA A 11 -4.35 -10.20 3.24
C ALA A 11 -3.22 -9.33 3.83
N GLN A 12 -3.39 -8.00 3.80
CA GLN A 12 -2.43 -7.06 4.39
C GLN A 12 -2.30 -7.24 5.91
N ARG A 13 -3.40 -7.53 6.60
CA ARG A 13 -3.37 -7.75 8.05
C ARG A 13 -2.71 -9.06 8.44
N ASN A 14 -2.89 -10.11 7.66
CA ASN A 14 -2.28 -11.40 7.91
C ASN A 14 -0.74 -11.33 7.84
N ILE A 15 -0.19 -10.42 7.04
CA ILE A 15 1.25 -10.15 6.96
C ILE A 15 1.74 -9.06 7.93
N GLY A 16 0.86 -8.54 8.81
CA GLY A 16 1.20 -7.52 9.80
C GLY A 16 1.30 -6.10 9.25
N ALA A 17 0.88 -5.84 8.00
CA ALA A 17 0.97 -4.52 7.39
C ALA A 17 -0.01 -3.52 8.03
N VAL A 18 0.39 -2.25 8.02
CA VAL A 18 -0.44 -1.14 8.50
C VAL A 18 -1.37 -0.68 7.39
N VAL A 19 -2.67 -0.87 7.60
CA VAL A 19 -3.70 -0.40 6.66
C VAL A 19 -4.11 1.02 7.04
N THR A 20 -3.87 1.97 6.13
CA THR A 20 -4.27 3.37 6.28
C THR A 20 -5.47 3.71 5.40
N LYS A 21 -6.17 4.82 5.71
CA LYS A 21 -7.29 5.29 4.88
C LYS A 21 -6.88 5.61 3.45
N SER A 22 -5.69 6.17 3.24
CA SER A 22 -5.17 6.47 1.91
C SER A 22 -4.89 5.21 1.11
N THR A 23 -4.34 4.16 1.76
CA THR A 23 -4.18 2.85 1.13
C THR A 23 -5.55 2.29 0.71
N LEU A 24 -6.57 2.35 1.58
CA LEU A 24 -7.93 1.91 1.26
C LEU A 24 -8.53 2.62 0.06
N ILE A 25 -8.38 3.95 -0.01
CA ILE A 25 -8.91 4.75 -1.13
C ILE A 25 -8.21 4.34 -2.43
N ALA A 26 -6.89 4.16 -2.42
CA ALA A 26 -6.14 3.74 -3.60
C ALA A 26 -6.60 2.36 -4.10
N ILE A 27 -6.78 1.39 -3.21
CA ILE A 27 -7.30 0.05 -3.56
C ILE A 27 -8.74 0.14 -4.07
N GLY A 28 -9.58 0.95 -3.41
CA GLY A 28 -10.95 1.19 -3.85
C GLY A 28 -11.00 1.72 -5.27
N LYS A 29 -10.18 2.72 -5.59
CA LYS A 29 -10.04 3.25 -6.96
C LYS A 29 -9.56 2.20 -7.96
N ASP A 30 -8.55 1.42 -7.60
CA ASP A 30 -8.01 0.35 -8.44
C ASP A 30 -9.06 -0.73 -8.75
N VAL A 31 -9.82 -1.18 -7.74
CA VAL A 31 -10.96 -2.11 -7.94
C VAL A 31 -12.03 -1.49 -8.84
N VAL A 32 -12.38 -0.23 -8.63
CA VAL A 32 -13.36 0.49 -9.47
C VAL A 32 -12.89 0.54 -10.92
N MET A 33 -11.63 0.89 -11.16
CA MET A 33 -11.02 0.93 -12.50
C MET A 33 -11.06 -0.46 -13.17
N ARG A 34 -10.70 -1.53 -12.45
CA ARG A 34 -10.72 -2.90 -12.98
C ARG A 34 -12.10 -3.36 -13.46
N HIS A 35 -13.16 -2.92 -12.79
CA HIS A 35 -14.53 -3.25 -13.14
C HIS A 35 -15.19 -2.26 -14.11
N ASN A 36 -14.39 -1.39 -14.77
CA ASN A 36 -14.85 -0.35 -15.70
C ASN A 36 -15.93 0.59 -15.14
N PHE A 37 -15.95 0.79 -13.82
CA PHE A 37 -16.78 1.81 -13.22
C PHE A 37 -16.13 3.18 -13.46
N CYS A 38 -16.89 4.13 -14.01
CA CYS A 38 -16.36 5.46 -14.28
C CYS A 38 -16.15 6.22 -12.95
N LEU A 39 -14.89 6.43 -12.58
CA LEU A 39 -14.52 7.31 -11.46
C LEU A 39 -14.80 8.77 -11.83
N LYS A 40 -15.17 9.55 -10.82
CA LYS A 40 -15.40 10.99 -10.91
C LYS A 40 -14.20 11.75 -11.44
N GLU A 41 -12.98 11.31 -11.11
CA GLU A 41 -11.76 11.92 -11.64
C GLU A 41 -11.53 11.70 -13.14
N PHE A 42 -12.27 10.78 -13.76
CA PHE A 42 -12.30 10.57 -15.22
C PHE A 42 -13.67 10.92 -15.84
N GLY A 43 -14.44 11.79 -15.21
CA GLY A 43 -15.76 12.23 -15.71
C GLY A 43 -16.92 11.30 -15.40
N GLY A 44 -16.72 10.32 -14.53
CA GLY A 44 -17.76 9.39 -14.08
C GLY A 44 -18.57 9.85 -12.85
N PRO A 45 -19.58 9.08 -12.43
CA PRO A 45 -20.38 9.43 -11.26
C PRO A 45 -19.78 8.93 -9.93
N LEU A 46 -18.84 7.98 -9.95
CA LEU A 46 -18.40 7.29 -8.73
C LEU A 46 -17.24 8.01 -8.03
N ASP A 47 -17.41 8.34 -6.75
CA ASP A 47 -16.39 9.00 -5.93
C ASP A 47 -15.96 8.11 -4.75
N VAL A 48 -14.70 7.70 -4.74
CA VAL A 48 -14.11 6.90 -3.65
C VAL A 48 -13.57 7.84 -2.58
N THR A 49 -14.40 8.13 -1.58
CA THR A 49 -14.11 9.14 -0.55
C THR A 49 -13.47 8.57 0.71
N LYS A 50 -12.94 9.44 1.57
CA LYS A 50 -12.52 9.08 2.94
C LYS A 50 -13.65 8.47 3.75
N HIS A 51 -14.87 8.97 3.60
CA HIS A 51 -16.04 8.47 4.31
C HIS A 51 -16.40 7.05 3.86
N TRP A 52 -16.32 6.76 2.56
CA TRP A 52 -16.46 5.40 2.04
C TRP A 52 -15.44 4.45 2.69
N ALA A 53 -14.17 4.86 2.77
CA ALA A 53 -13.13 4.05 3.40
C ALA A 53 -13.39 3.80 4.90
N GLU A 54 -13.95 4.79 5.62
CA GLU A 54 -14.35 4.62 7.02
C GLU A 54 -15.50 3.62 7.17
N LEU A 55 -16.49 3.65 6.27
CA LEU A 55 -17.60 2.70 6.29
C LEU A 55 -17.13 1.27 6.05
N ILE A 56 -16.18 1.05 5.13
CA ILE A 56 -15.58 -0.27 4.91
C ILE A 56 -14.90 -0.78 6.19
N LEU A 57 -14.04 0.04 6.79
CA LEU A 57 -13.34 -0.33 8.02
C LEU A 57 -14.30 -0.60 9.17
N TYR A 58 -15.36 0.21 9.29
CA TYR A 58 -16.42 0.02 10.28
C TYR A 58 -17.15 -1.31 10.10
N ARG A 59 -17.56 -1.65 8.87
CA ARG A 59 -18.23 -2.93 8.54
C ARG A 59 -17.34 -4.13 8.85
N MET A 60 -16.03 -4.00 8.63
CA MET A 60 -15.04 -5.01 8.98
C MET A 60 -14.67 -5.04 10.47
N LYS A 61 -15.31 -4.22 11.33
CA LYS A 61 -15.02 -4.08 12.77
C LYS A 61 -13.59 -3.65 13.08
N PHE A 62 -12.94 -2.90 12.19
CA PHE A 62 -11.61 -2.33 12.45
C PHE A 62 -11.72 -1.09 13.34
N VAL A 63 -10.88 -1.06 14.37
CA VAL A 63 -10.74 0.09 15.27
C VAL A 63 -9.57 0.97 14.85
N LYS A 64 -9.72 2.29 15.03
CA LYS A 64 -8.62 3.25 14.85
C LYS A 64 -7.53 2.95 15.88
N ARG A 65 -6.36 2.49 15.43
CA ARG A 65 -5.19 2.32 16.30
C ARG A 65 -4.34 3.59 16.27
N ARG A 66 -3.92 4.08 17.44
CA ARG A 66 -2.91 5.13 17.54
C ARG A 66 -1.57 4.49 17.18
N GLY A 67 -0.94 4.95 16.11
CA GLY A 67 0.42 4.52 15.77
C GLY A 67 1.36 4.92 16.92
N SER A 68 1.97 3.93 17.57
CA SER A 68 3.08 4.17 18.48
C SER A 68 4.34 4.29 17.63
N MET A 69 4.84 5.50 17.43
CA MET A 69 6.17 5.73 16.84
C MET A 69 7.27 5.39 17.86
N LYS A 70 7.40 4.12 18.21
CA LYS A 70 8.61 3.59 18.84
C LYS A 70 9.23 2.61 17.87
N ILE A 71 9.87 3.13 16.83
CA ILE A 71 10.71 2.33 15.94
C ILE A 71 12.14 2.82 16.17
N HIS A 72 12.84 2.19 17.12
CA HIS A 72 14.28 2.36 17.33
C HIS A 72 15.11 1.37 16.49
N VAL A 73 14.50 0.58 15.60
CA VAL A 73 15.14 -0.57 14.95
C VAL A 73 15.37 -0.36 13.44
N LEU A 74 15.04 0.80 12.88
CA LEU A 74 15.12 1.01 11.43
C LEU A 74 16.49 1.47 10.91
N ALA A 75 17.30 2.12 11.74
CA ALA A 75 18.53 2.77 11.27
C ALA A 75 19.58 1.74 10.79
N ASP A 76 19.87 0.74 11.62
CA ASP A 76 20.89 -0.27 11.31
C ASP A 76 20.47 -1.17 10.14
N ALA A 77 19.18 -1.54 10.09
CA ALA A 77 18.61 -2.33 9.00
C ALA A 77 18.61 -1.55 7.68
N PHE A 78 18.30 -0.25 7.72
CA PHE A 78 18.29 0.61 6.53
C PHE A 78 19.69 0.76 5.92
N GLU A 79 20.71 1.02 6.75
CA GLU A 79 22.08 1.14 6.24
C GLU A 79 22.58 -0.18 5.64
N CYS A 80 22.24 -1.32 6.25
CA CYS A 80 22.57 -2.63 5.68
C CYS A 80 21.89 -2.86 4.31
N ILE A 81 20.60 -2.56 4.19
CA ILE A 81 19.86 -2.69 2.92
C ILE A 81 20.44 -1.76 1.85
N LYS A 82 20.78 -0.52 2.23
CA LYS A 82 21.38 0.46 1.32
C LYS A 82 22.76 0.01 0.82
N GLN A 83 23.60 -0.55 1.69
CA GLN A 83 24.92 -1.04 1.30
C GLN A 83 24.84 -2.25 0.35
N ASN A 84 23.90 -3.16 0.58
CA ASN A 84 23.67 -4.30 -0.31
C ASN A 84 23.23 -3.81 -1.70
N PHE A 85 22.26 -2.91 -1.76
CA PHE A 85 21.81 -2.32 -3.03
C PHE A 85 22.93 -1.61 -3.81
N LEU A 86 23.79 -0.85 -3.13
CA LEU A 86 24.93 -0.19 -3.76
C LEU A 86 26.01 -1.17 -4.24
N SER A 87 26.15 -2.31 -3.57
CA SER A 87 27.07 -3.37 -3.96
C SER A 87 26.56 -4.09 -5.21
N ASP A 88 25.28 -4.41 -5.26
CA ASP A 88 24.62 -5.04 -6.42
C ASP A 88 24.71 -4.15 -7.68
N LEU A 89 24.53 -2.83 -7.53
CA LEU A 89 24.71 -1.88 -8.63
C LEU A 89 26.16 -1.86 -9.15
N LYS A 90 27.15 -1.92 -8.26
CA LYS A 90 28.56 -1.95 -8.66
C LYS A 90 28.93 -3.25 -9.37
N GLU A 91 28.40 -4.38 -8.92
CA GLU A 91 28.62 -5.67 -9.56
C GLU A 91 27.94 -5.75 -10.94
N GLY A 92 26.73 -5.20 -11.08
CA GLY A 92 26.04 -5.08 -12.36
C GLY A 92 26.74 -4.15 -13.35
N ILE A 93 27.40 -3.09 -12.87
CA ILE A 93 28.18 -2.17 -13.72
C ILE A 93 29.58 -2.76 -14.05
N GLY A 94 30.19 -3.52 -13.14
CA GLY A 94 31.52 -4.14 -13.34
C GLY A 94 31.54 -5.26 -14.38
N ASN A 95 30.41 -5.95 -14.60
CA ASN A 95 30.27 -7.00 -15.61
C ASN A 95 29.83 -6.48 -17.00
N GLY A 96 29.70 -5.16 -17.16
CA GLY A 96 29.39 -4.49 -18.43
C GLY A 96 30.62 -3.99 -19.20
N GLY A 97 31.83 -4.41 -18.83
CA GLY A 97 33.07 -4.07 -19.52
C GLY A 97 33.36 -4.98 -20.71
N TYR A 98 32.64 -4.83 -21.82
CA TYR A 98 33.12 -5.22 -23.14
C TYR A 98 33.52 -3.96 -23.92
N THR A 99 34.79 -3.61 -23.87
CA THR A 99 35.73 -3.47 -25.00
C THR A 99 37.10 -3.08 -24.47
#